data_AF-A0A644ZFX0-F1
#
_entry.id   AF-A0A644ZFX0-F1
#
_cell.length_a   1.000
_cell.length_b   1.000
_cell.length_c   1.000
_cell.angle_alpha   90.00
_cell.angle_beta   90.00
_cell.angle_gamma   90.00
#
_symmetry.space_group_name_H-M   'P 1'
#
loop_
_entity.id
_entity.type
_entity.pdbx_description
1 polymer ?
#
loop_
_entity_poly.entity_id
_entity_poly.type
_entity_poly.pdbx_seq_one_letter_code
_entity_poly.pdbx_strand_id
1 'polypeptide(L)'
;MFNKLCADKGYEFNLPIEEIYDYTVLEFSFSLWQWGAPVSDIPALNADDQTLFAYWIKMCSPDYFVKESNTSSFFVQAAKELGYYGYDIKPFKQYLKIKSAKGYLNKIFLPQGLNVKFDRSLYKNMKRFLDKTNNKMMFIYGEFDPWSAVMVDEPKGKNIVVFVEPKGSHRTRIGSLREDDRNKAVEILTNWLK
;
A
#
# COMPACT_ATOMS: atom_id res chain seq x y z
N MET A 1 -1.00 25.62 5.77
CA MET A 1 -0.01 24.65 6.31
C MET A 1 0.55 23.77 5.22
N PHE A 2 -0.27 23.06 4.44
CA PHE A 2 0.18 22.12 3.38
C PHE A 2 1.14 22.74 2.34
N ASN A 3 0.79 23.88 1.74
CA ASN A 3 1.67 24.57 0.77
C ASN A 3 3.02 24.95 1.38
N LYS A 4 3.02 25.42 2.63
CA LYS A 4 4.24 25.76 3.36
C LYS A 4 5.11 24.52 3.58
N LEU A 5 4.52 23.40 4.01
CA LEU A 5 5.24 22.14 4.18
C LEU A 5 5.92 21.70 2.87
N CYS A 6 5.19 21.70 1.75
CA CYS A 6 5.75 21.28 0.46
C CYS A 6 6.87 22.22 -0.01
N ALA A 7 6.69 23.53 0.16
CA ALA A 7 7.70 24.53 -0.19
C ALA A 7 8.97 24.40 0.67
N ASP A 8 8.82 24.30 2.00
CA ASP A 8 9.94 24.18 2.94
C ASP A 8 10.74 22.88 2.71
N LYS A 9 10.09 21.82 2.22
CA LYS A 9 10.72 20.53 1.92
C LYS A 9 11.24 20.42 0.47
N GLY A 10 10.92 21.38 -0.39
CA GLY A 10 11.28 21.33 -1.81
C GLY A 10 10.64 20.17 -2.56
N TYR A 11 9.42 19.78 -2.19
CA TYR A 11 8.73 18.69 -2.88
C TYR A 11 8.29 19.11 -4.28
N GLU A 12 8.62 18.27 -5.26
CA GLU A 12 8.23 18.45 -6.65
C GLU A 12 7.25 17.36 -7.08
N PHE A 13 6.15 17.77 -7.71
CA PHE A 13 5.05 16.88 -8.08
C PHE A 13 4.78 16.94 -9.58
N ASN A 14 4.20 15.88 -10.13
CA ASN A 14 3.72 15.86 -11.52
C ASN A 14 2.36 16.55 -11.70
N LEU A 15 1.64 16.84 -10.61
CA LEU A 15 0.32 17.48 -10.60
C LEU A 15 0.33 18.77 -9.77
N PRO A 16 -0.67 19.67 -9.95
CA PRO A 16 -0.86 20.83 -9.08
C PRO A 16 -0.98 20.43 -7.60
N ILE A 17 -0.48 21.27 -6.71
CA ILE A 17 -0.42 20.98 -5.28
C ILE A 17 -1.80 20.74 -4.66
N GLU A 18 -2.85 21.33 -5.21
CA GLU A 18 -4.23 21.14 -4.78
C GLU A 18 -4.75 19.74 -5.11
N GLU A 19 -4.30 19.14 -6.21
CA GLU A 19 -4.62 17.74 -6.50
C GLU A 19 -3.82 16.80 -5.59
N ILE A 20 -2.56 17.13 -5.28
CA ILE A 20 -1.75 16.36 -4.32
C ILE A 20 -2.38 16.39 -2.94
N TYR A 21 -2.92 17.54 -2.50
CA TYR A 21 -3.70 17.66 -1.28
C TYR A 21 -4.86 16.65 -1.29
N ASP A 22 -5.67 16.62 -2.35
CA ASP A 22 -6.79 15.68 -2.48
C ASP A 22 -6.33 14.22 -2.41
N TYR A 23 -5.24 13.86 -3.09
CA TYR A 23 -4.70 12.49 -3.05
C TYR A 23 -4.15 12.11 -1.67
N THR A 24 -3.53 13.04 -0.95
CA THR A 24 -3.12 12.79 0.45
C THR A 24 -4.31 12.59 1.40
N VAL A 25 -5.48 13.18 1.12
CA VAL A 25 -6.72 12.90 1.85
C VAL A 25 -7.25 11.50 1.51
N LEU A 26 -7.26 11.14 0.22
CA LEU A 26 -7.79 9.85 -0.26
C LEU A 26 -6.90 8.66 0.14
N GLU A 27 -5.59 8.87 0.26
CA GLU A 27 -4.60 7.86 0.67
C GLU A 27 -4.58 7.61 2.18
N PHE A 28 -5.12 8.54 2.97
CA PHE A 28 -5.05 8.48 4.43
C PHE A 28 -5.54 7.15 5.01
N SER A 29 -6.70 6.67 4.56
CA SER A 29 -7.27 5.41 5.08
C SER A 29 -6.42 4.21 4.70
N PHE A 30 -5.89 4.17 3.47
CA PHE A 30 -4.98 3.12 3.03
C PHE A 30 -3.73 3.09 3.91
N SER A 31 -3.06 4.24 4.08
CA SER A 31 -1.83 4.33 4.87
C SER A 31 -2.05 4.00 6.35
N LEU A 32 -3.16 4.46 6.93
CA LEU A 32 -3.52 4.16 8.33
C LEU A 32 -3.58 2.65 8.58
N TRP A 33 -4.27 1.91 7.71
CA TRP A 33 -4.40 0.46 7.81
C TRP A 33 -3.10 -0.26 7.43
N GLN A 34 -2.43 0.16 6.36
CA GLN A 34 -1.14 -0.38 5.91
C GLN A 34 -0.11 -0.38 7.02
N TRP A 35 -0.02 0.71 7.79
CA TRP A 35 0.97 0.81 8.85
C TRP A 35 0.47 0.40 10.23
N GLY A 36 -0.82 0.08 10.36
CA GLY A 36 -1.43 -0.40 11.60
C GLY A 36 -1.48 0.67 12.69
N ALA A 37 -1.73 1.92 12.32
CA ALA A 37 -1.84 3.00 13.30
C ALA A 37 -3.10 2.81 14.17
N PRO A 38 -3.02 3.03 15.50
CA PRO A 38 -4.19 2.90 16.37
C PRO A 38 -5.27 3.91 16.00
N VAL A 39 -6.51 3.44 15.81
CA VAL A 39 -7.66 4.32 15.56
C VAL A 39 -7.95 5.26 16.73
N SER A 40 -7.52 4.91 17.94
CA SER A 40 -7.60 5.77 19.13
C SER A 40 -6.70 7.00 19.05
N ASP A 41 -5.69 6.98 18.16
CA ASP A 41 -4.78 8.12 17.97
C ASP A 41 -5.37 9.17 17.02
N ILE A 42 -6.49 8.87 16.34
CA ILE A 42 -7.17 9.82 15.45
C ILE A 42 -7.66 11.00 16.31
N PRO A 43 -7.27 12.24 15.99
CA PRO A 43 -7.71 13.41 16.75
C PRO A 43 -9.23 13.55 16.79
N ALA A 44 -9.74 14.11 17.90
CA ALA A 44 -11.15 14.42 18.05
C ALA A 44 -11.63 15.44 17.00
N LEU A 45 -12.92 15.41 16.67
CA LEU A 45 -13.52 16.30 15.67
C LEU A 45 -13.40 17.80 16.01
N ASN A 46 -13.17 18.13 17.28
CA ASN A 46 -12.98 19.50 17.76
C ASN A 46 -11.50 19.85 18.01
N ALA A 47 -10.55 18.99 17.61
CA ALA A 47 -9.14 19.31 17.65
C ALA A 47 -8.83 20.51 16.75
N ASP A 48 -7.80 21.28 17.09
CA ASP A 48 -7.36 22.39 16.27
C ASP A 48 -6.75 21.93 14.93
N ASP A 49 -6.71 22.84 13.96
CA ASP A 49 -6.19 22.59 12.62
C ASP A 49 -4.75 22.07 12.64
N GLN A 50 -3.93 22.55 13.58
CA GLN A 50 -2.52 22.15 13.67
C GLN A 50 -2.38 20.69 14.10
N THR A 51 -3.20 20.25 15.04
CA THR A 51 -3.26 18.87 15.53
C THR A 51 -3.77 17.93 14.44
N LEU A 52 -4.85 18.31 13.76
CA LEU A 52 -5.40 17.54 12.63
C LEU A 52 -4.37 17.43 11.50
N PHE A 53 -3.72 18.54 11.14
CA PHE A 53 -2.70 18.57 10.10
C PHE A 53 -1.49 17.71 10.46
N ALA A 54 -0.98 17.81 11.70
CA ALA A 54 0.16 17.01 12.14
C ALA A 54 -0.13 15.51 12.08
N TYR A 55 -1.31 15.08 12.54
CA TYR A 55 -1.71 13.68 12.47
C TYR A 55 -1.90 13.21 11.03
N TRP A 56 -2.53 14.03 10.19
CA TRP A 56 -2.70 13.72 8.77
C TRP A 56 -1.36 13.51 8.06
N ILE A 57 -0.41 14.42 8.21
CA ILE A 57 0.93 14.31 7.60
C ILE A 57 1.72 13.13 8.19
N LYS A 58 1.54 12.80 9.48
CA LYS A 58 2.14 11.61 10.08
C LYS A 58 1.65 10.32 9.39
N MET A 59 0.38 10.27 8.99
CA MET A 59 -0.19 9.10 8.33
C MET A 59 0.08 9.10 6.82
N CYS A 60 -0.08 10.23 6.14
CA CYS A 60 0.10 10.34 4.70
C CYS A 60 0.78 11.67 4.37
N SER A 61 2.11 11.67 4.41
CA SER A 61 2.91 12.83 4.03
C SER A 61 2.98 12.96 2.50
N PRO A 62 3.01 14.19 1.95
CA PRO A 62 3.02 14.42 0.51
C PRO A 62 4.31 13.95 -0.18
N ASP A 63 5.39 13.64 0.57
CA ASP A 63 6.61 13.05 -0.02
C ASP A 63 6.33 11.75 -0.77
N TYR A 64 5.27 11.04 -0.40
CA TYR A 64 4.83 9.86 -1.12
C TYR A 64 4.53 10.12 -2.60
N PHE A 65 4.03 11.31 -2.95
CA PHE A 65 3.54 11.66 -4.28
C PHE A 65 4.55 12.46 -5.13
N VAL A 66 5.78 12.61 -4.67
CA VAL A 66 6.82 13.34 -5.44
C VAL A 66 7.08 12.67 -6.78
N LYS A 67 7.46 13.47 -7.78
CA LYS A 67 7.64 13.01 -9.17
C LYS A 67 8.68 11.89 -9.30
N GLU A 68 9.71 11.90 -8.45
CA GLU A 68 10.84 10.98 -8.47
C GLU A 68 11.21 10.58 -7.05
N SER A 69 11.30 9.27 -6.82
CA SER A 69 11.69 8.70 -5.54
C SER A 69 12.46 7.39 -5.76
N ASN A 70 13.03 6.84 -4.68
CA ASN A 70 13.71 5.54 -4.74
C ASN A 70 12.77 4.37 -5.11
N THR A 71 11.45 4.60 -5.15
CA THR A 71 10.43 3.61 -5.52
C THR A 71 9.81 3.86 -6.90
N SER A 72 10.32 4.82 -7.69
CA SER A 72 9.78 5.11 -9.03
C SER A 72 9.73 3.89 -9.96
N SER A 73 10.71 2.99 -9.89
CA SER A 73 10.72 1.74 -10.68
C SER A 73 9.56 0.80 -10.33
N PHE A 74 9.16 0.76 -9.06
CA PHE A 74 7.99 0.00 -8.61
C PHE A 74 6.71 0.52 -9.26
N PHE A 75 6.51 1.84 -9.34
CA PHE A 75 5.31 2.40 -9.97
C PHE A 75 5.22 2.12 -11.47
N VAL A 76 6.36 2.09 -12.16
CA VAL A 76 6.43 1.64 -13.56
C VAL A 76 5.95 0.19 -13.69
N GLN A 77 6.44 -0.70 -12.81
CA GLN A 77 6.02 -2.10 -12.81
C GLN A 77 4.55 -2.27 -12.38
N ALA A 78 4.09 -1.50 -11.40
CA ALA A 78 2.70 -1.51 -10.96
C ALA A 78 1.75 -1.12 -12.09
N ALA A 79 2.06 -0.06 -12.82
CA ALA A 79 1.28 0.39 -13.96
C ALA A 79 1.34 -0.61 -15.14
N LYS A 80 2.46 -1.33 -15.29
CA LYS A 80 2.68 -2.25 -16.40
C LYS A 80 2.15 -3.67 -16.14
N GLU A 81 2.30 -4.23 -14.94
CA GLU A 81 2.16 -5.68 -14.71
C GLU A 81 1.46 -6.06 -13.40
N LEU A 82 1.73 -5.36 -12.29
CA LEU A 82 1.20 -5.76 -10.97
C LEU A 82 -0.22 -5.25 -10.73
N GLY A 83 -0.56 -4.11 -11.31
CA GLY A 83 -1.75 -3.34 -10.96
C GLY A 83 -1.51 -2.48 -9.71
N TYR A 84 -2.49 -1.65 -9.40
CA TYR A 84 -2.46 -0.75 -8.27
C TYR A 84 -3.88 -0.45 -7.80
N TYR A 85 -4.06 -0.14 -6.52
CA TYR A 85 -5.39 0.17 -5.98
C TYR A 85 -5.91 1.51 -6.53
N GLY A 86 -7.22 1.73 -6.42
CA GLY A 86 -7.87 2.97 -6.84
C GLY A 86 -8.46 3.72 -5.66
N TYR A 87 -8.73 5.02 -5.85
CA TYR A 87 -9.42 5.84 -4.86
C TYR A 87 -10.91 5.96 -5.16
N ASP A 88 -11.75 5.75 -4.14
CA ASP A 88 -13.17 6.11 -4.21
C ASP A 88 -13.37 7.58 -3.81
N ILE A 89 -13.57 8.43 -4.80
CA ILE A 89 -13.77 9.87 -4.59
C ILE A 89 -15.21 10.23 -4.19
N LYS A 90 -16.16 9.29 -4.30
CA LYS A 90 -17.60 9.60 -4.15
C LYS A 90 -17.94 10.27 -2.81
N PRO A 91 -17.42 9.80 -1.65
CA PRO A 91 -17.77 10.40 -0.35
C PRO A 91 -17.28 11.85 -0.21
N PHE A 92 -16.23 12.23 -0.93
CA PHE A 92 -15.56 13.52 -0.78
C PHE A 92 -15.77 14.46 -1.98
N LYS A 93 -16.56 14.06 -2.98
CA LYS A 93 -16.67 14.74 -4.29
C LYS A 93 -16.92 16.25 -4.22
N GLN A 94 -17.68 16.72 -3.23
CA GLN A 94 -17.97 18.15 -3.03
C GLN A 94 -16.80 18.96 -2.48
N TYR A 95 -15.86 18.29 -1.80
CA TYR A 95 -14.69 18.90 -1.16
C TYR A 95 -13.44 18.84 -2.04
N LEU A 96 -13.36 17.85 -2.95
CA LEU A 96 -12.19 17.63 -3.79
C LEU A 96 -12.13 18.59 -4.99
N LYS A 97 -10.92 19.04 -5.30
CA LYS A 97 -10.57 19.69 -6.58
C LYS A 97 -10.57 18.69 -7.73
N ILE A 98 -10.01 17.50 -7.55
CA ILE A 98 -10.01 16.44 -8.57
C ILE A 98 -11.45 16.04 -8.93
N LYS A 99 -11.69 15.85 -10.22
CA LYS A 99 -13.00 15.39 -10.73
C LYS A 99 -13.05 13.90 -11.00
N SER A 100 -11.88 13.26 -11.09
CA SER A 100 -11.73 11.83 -11.29
C SER A 100 -10.36 11.35 -10.79
N ALA A 101 -10.33 10.22 -10.08
CA ALA A 101 -9.10 9.50 -9.77
C ALA A 101 -8.71 8.50 -10.88
N LYS A 102 -9.44 8.45 -12.00
CA LYS A 102 -9.12 7.50 -13.09
C LYS A 102 -7.76 7.83 -13.71
N GLY A 103 -6.88 6.83 -13.74
CA GLY A 103 -5.54 6.95 -14.29
C GLY A 103 -4.58 7.77 -13.43
N TYR A 104 -4.90 7.98 -12.14
CA TYR A 104 -4.04 8.77 -11.23
C TYR A 104 -2.62 8.19 -11.14
N LEU A 105 -2.46 6.86 -11.11
CA LEU A 105 -1.16 6.20 -11.06
C LEU A 105 -0.21 6.72 -12.13
N ASN A 106 -0.69 6.77 -13.38
CA ASN A 106 0.09 7.25 -14.52
C ASN A 106 0.39 8.76 -14.43
N LYS A 107 -0.53 9.54 -13.89
CA LYS A 107 -0.40 11.00 -13.81
C LYS A 107 0.55 11.44 -12.69
N ILE A 108 0.54 10.73 -11.56
CA ILE A 108 1.31 11.12 -10.38
C ILE A 108 2.70 10.49 -10.40
N PHE A 109 2.79 9.19 -10.66
CA PHE A 109 3.99 8.41 -10.34
C PHE A 109 4.85 8.02 -11.54
N LEU A 110 4.32 8.10 -12.77
CA LEU A 110 5.11 7.74 -13.94
C LEU A 110 5.86 8.96 -14.49
N PRO A 111 7.08 8.77 -15.03
CA PRO A 111 7.78 9.81 -15.77
C PRO A 111 6.92 10.41 -16.87
N GLN A 112 7.02 11.73 -17.07
CA GLN A 112 6.28 12.41 -18.13
C GLN A 112 6.60 11.79 -19.50
N GLY A 113 5.56 11.58 -20.32
CA GLY A 113 5.68 10.96 -21.63
C GLY A 113 5.75 9.43 -21.63
N LEU A 114 5.92 8.78 -20.47
CA LEU A 114 5.85 7.32 -20.38
C LEU A 114 4.40 6.84 -20.46
N ASN A 115 4.05 6.14 -21.53
CA ASN A 115 2.76 5.50 -21.67
C ASN A 115 2.91 3.98 -21.58
N VAL A 116 2.48 3.40 -20.46
CA VAL A 116 2.46 1.95 -20.27
C VAL A 116 1.04 1.41 -20.39
N LYS A 117 0.90 0.35 -21.19
CA LYS A 117 -0.32 -0.45 -21.25
C LYS A 117 -0.18 -1.64 -20.31
N PHE A 118 -1.13 -1.77 -19.38
CA PHE A 118 -1.21 -2.88 -18.45
C PHE A 118 -1.23 -4.23 -19.19
N ASP A 119 -0.37 -5.14 -18.75
CA ASP A 119 -0.26 -6.51 -19.20
C ASP A 119 -0.48 -7.48 -18.03
N ARG A 120 -1.57 -8.24 -18.13
CA ARG A 120 -1.96 -9.27 -17.16
C ARG A 120 -1.15 -10.57 -17.28
N SER A 121 -0.19 -10.66 -18.18
CA SER A 121 0.61 -11.87 -18.43
C SER A 121 1.37 -12.30 -17.18
N LEU A 122 2.01 -11.35 -16.47
CA LEU A 122 2.72 -11.61 -15.21
C LEU A 122 1.78 -12.19 -14.15
N TYR A 123 0.63 -11.56 -13.89
CA TYR A 123 -0.34 -12.05 -12.93
C TYR A 123 -0.79 -13.49 -13.23
N LYS A 124 -1.09 -13.78 -14.51
CA LYS A 124 -1.44 -15.13 -14.95
C LYS A 124 -0.29 -16.13 -14.79
N ASN A 125 0.95 -15.69 -15.03
CA ASN A 125 2.14 -16.51 -14.83
C ASN A 125 2.33 -16.84 -13.35
N MET A 126 2.24 -15.85 -12.46
CA MET A 126 2.36 -16.03 -11.01
C MET A 126 1.30 -17.00 -10.48
N LYS A 127 0.02 -16.82 -10.86
CA LYS A 127 -1.06 -17.73 -10.45
C LYS A 127 -0.80 -19.17 -10.92
N ARG A 128 -0.47 -19.36 -12.21
CA ARG A 128 -0.12 -20.69 -12.74
C ARG A 128 1.09 -21.31 -12.07
N PHE A 129 2.08 -20.49 -11.70
CA PHE A 129 3.26 -20.96 -11.01
C PHE A 129 2.90 -21.46 -9.60
N LEU A 130 2.14 -20.69 -8.83
CA LEU A 130 1.67 -21.11 -7.51
C LEU A 130 0.77 -22.36 -7.58
N ASP A 131 -0.07 -22.49 -8.60
CA ASP A 131 -0.93 -23.66 -8.81
C ASP A 131 -0.16 -24.96 -9.11
N LYS A 132 1.05 -24.84 -9.70
CA LYS A 132 1.81 -25.98 -10.23
C LYS A 132 3.12 -26.25 -9.52
N THR A 133 3.59 -25.30 -8.71
CA THR A 133 4.90 -25.41 -8.06
C THR A 133 4.86 -26.46 -6.94
N ASN A 134 5.94 -27.22 -6.84
CA ASN A 134 6.24 -28.08 -5.69
C ASN A 134 7.24 -27.41 -4.73
N ASN A 135 7.64 -26.16 -5.00
CA ASN A 135 8.57 -25.43 -4.16
C ASN A 135 7.92 -25.13 -2.80
N LYS A 136 8.75 -25.16 -1.77
CA LYS A 136 8.41 -24.77 -0.41
C LYS A 136 8.27 -23.24 -0.35
N MET A 137 7.09 -22.72 -0.03
CA MET A 137 6.83 -21.27 0.05
C MET A 137 6.01 -20.91 1.27
N MET A 138 6.41 -19.84 1.96
CA MET A 138 5.71 -19.32 3.12
C MET A 138 5.27 -17.89 2.83
N PHE A 139 3.96 -17.63 2.89
CA PHE A 139 3.40 -16.30 2.75
C PHE A 139 2.94 -15.79 4.12
N ILE A 140 3.26 -14.53 4.42
CA ILE A 140 3.01 -13.88 5.70
C ILE A 140 2.22 -12.59 5.42
N TYR A 141 1.00 -12.50 5.95
CA TYR A 141 0.08 -11.39 5.75
C TYR A 141 -0.40 -10.80 7.07
N GLY A 142 -0.71 -9.51 7.09
CA GLY A 142 -1.50 -8.89 8.14
C GLY A 142 -2.98 -8.85 7.78
N GLU A 143 -3.88 -9.15 8.73
CA GLU A 143 -5.33 -9.09 8.51
C GLU A 143 -5.83 -7.70 8.10
N PHE A 144 -5.25 -6.64 8.66
CA PHE A 144 -5.59 -5.25 8.37
C PHE A 144 -4.75 -4.63 7.25
N ASP A 145 -3.75 -5.34 6.72
CA ASP A 145 -2.98 -4.84 5.58
C ASP A 145 -3.87 -4.78 4.33
N PRO A 146 -4.11 -3.60 3.74
CA PRO A 146 -4.93 -3.49 2.53
C PRO A 146 -4.31 -4.23 1.33
N TRP A 147 -3.00 -4.50 1.32
CA TRP A 147 -2.38 -5.34 0.29
C TRP A 147 -2.81 -6.81 0.36
N SER A 148 -3.31 -7.28 1.50
CA SER A 148 -3.86 -8.63 1.65
C SER A 148 -5.13 -8.85 0.83
N ALA A 149 -5.75 -7.79 0.27
CA ALA A 149 -6.88 -7.92 -0.66
C ALA A 149 -6.55 -8.76 -1.92
N VAL A 150 -5.26 -8.89 -2.25
CA VAL A 150 -4.76 -9.72 -3.36
C VAL A 150 -3.80 -10.82 -2.86
N MET A 151 -3.98 -11.27 -1.62
CA MET A 151 -3.23 -12.41 -1.07
C MET A 151 -3.42 -13.67 -1.92
N VAL A 152 -2.47 -14.61 -1.80
CA VAL A 152 -2.57 -15.88 -2.53
C VAL A 152 -3.83 -16.64 -2.13
N ASP A 153 -4.43 -17.34 -3.12
CA ASP A 153 -5.55 -18.25 -2.87
C ASP A 153 -5.14 -19.34 -1.88
N GLU A 154 -6.12 -19.97 -1.22
CA GLU A 154 -5.87 -21.06 -0.28
C GLU A 154 -5.01 -22.16 -0.93
N PRO A 155 -3.87 -22.52 -0.32
CA PRO A 155 -2.97 -23.53 -0.86
C PRO A 155 -3.65 -24.88 -1.05
N LYS A 156 -3.51 -25.47 -2.24
CA LYS A 156 -4.00 -26.84 -2.51
C LYS A 156 -3.02 -27.92 -2.08
N GLY A 157 -1.75 -27.58 -1.90
CA GLY A 157 -0.66 -28.50 -1.54
C GLY A 157 -0.02 -28.15 -0.20
N LYS A 158 0.68 -29.12 0.41
CA LYS A 158 1.37 -28.93 1.70
C LYS A 158 2.67 -28.12 1.60
N ASN A 159 3.15 -27.83 0.39
CA ASN A 159 4.39 -27.10 0.13
C ASN A 159 4.24 -25.58 0.23
N ILE A 160 3.01 -25.06 0.16
CA ILE A 160 2.72 -23.64 0.37
C ILE A 160 1.99 -23.52 1.71
N VAL A 161 2.49 -22.64 2.58
CA VAL A 161 1.85 -22.32 3.85
C VAL A 161 1.59 -20.82 3.93
N VAL A 162 0.43 -20.46 4.46
CA VAL A 162 -0.01 -19.07 4.59
C VAL A 162 -0.28 -18.79 6.06
N PHE A 163 0.29 -17.70 6.57
CA PHE A 163 -0.02 -17.15 7.89
C PHE A 163 -0.65 -15.78 7.72
N VAL A 164 -1.74 -15.55 8.45
CA VAL A 164 -2.40 -14.25 8.55
C VAL A 164 -2.37 -13.85 10.03
N GLU A 165 -1.65 -12.78 10.34
CA GLU A 165 -1.62 -12.23 11.70
C GLU A 165 -2.92 -11.48 11.99
N PRO A 166 -3.71 -11.93 12.99
CA PRO A 166 -4.92 -11.21 13.38
C PRO A 166 -4.57 -9.78 13.80
N LYS A 167 -5.30 -8.80 13.25
CA LYS A 167 -5.07 -7.36 13.41
C LYS A 167 -3.69 -6.86 12.95
N GLY A 168 -2.92 -7.70 12.26
CA GLY A 168 -1.61 -7.36 11.72
C GLY A 168 -1.70 -6.39 10.54
N SER A 169 -0.65 -5.60 10.33
CA SER A 169 -0.54 -4.64 9.23
C SER A 169 0.53 -5.06 8.22
N HIS A 170 0.93 -4.17 7.31
CA HIS A 170 2.03 -4.42 6.38
C HIS A 170 3.39 -4.65 7.07
N ARG A 171 3.46 -4.36 8.38
CA ARG A 171 4.61 -4.66 9.24
C ARG A 171 4.68 -6.11 9.71
N THR A 172 3.65 -6.92 9.44
CA THR A 172 3.61 -8.33 9.86
C THR A 172 4.80 -9.12 9.30
N ARG A 173 5.52 -9.81 10.18
CA ARG A 173 6.67 -10.67 9.89
C ARG A 173 6.55 -11.93 10.74
N ILE A 174 7.36 -12.95 10.47
CA ILE A 174 7.42 -14.15 11.34
C ILE A 174 7.63 -13.76 12.81
N GLY A 175 8.47 -12.76 13.08
CA GLY A 175 8.73 -12.29 14.44
C GLY A 175 7.55 -11.59 15.13
N SER A 176 6.59 -11.03 14.39
CA SER A 176 5.39 -10.39 14.97
C SER A 176 4.25 -11.37 15.20
N LEU A 177 4.24 -12.52 14.51
CA LEU A 177 3.21 -13.55 14.68
C LEU A 177 3.03 -13.93 16.16
N ARG A 178 1.79 -14.32 16.49
CA ARG A 178 1.46 -14.94 17.79
C ARG A 178 2.37 -16.14 18.03
N GLU A 179 2.69 -16.39 19.28
CA GLU A 179 3.73 -17.36 19.66
C GLU A 179 3.57 -18.73 19.00
N ASP A 180 2.36 -19.29 19.00
CA ASP A 180 2.08 -20.59 18.36
C ASP A 180 2.37 -20.57 16.85
N ASP A 181 1.89 -19.53 16.14
CA ASP A 181 2.10 -19.39 14.69
C ASP A 181 3.56 -19.09 14.35
N ARG A 182 4.24 -18.28 15.18
CA ARG A 182 5.68 -18.00 15.04
C ARG A 182 6.49 -19.29 15.21
N ASN A 183 6.22 -20.05 16.26
CA ASN A 183 6.93 -21.30 16.54
C ASN A 183 6.69 -22.31 15.40
N LYS A 184 5.45 -22.43 14.94
CA LYS A 184 5.09 -23.26 13.78
C LYS A 184 5.80 -22.80 12.50
N ALA A 185 5.85 -21.51 12.22
CA ALA A 185 6.55 -20.97 11.05
C ALA A 185 8.06 -21.28 11.11
N VAL A 186 8.70 -21.07 12.26
CA VAL A 186 10.13 -21.38 12.47
C VAL A 186 10.40 -22.87 12.35
N GLU A 187 9.53 -23.73 12.89
CA GLU A 187 9.63 -25.18 12.75
C GLU A 187 9.55 -25.62 11.28
N ILE A 188 8.56 -25.11 10.53
CA ILE A 188 8.41 -25.38 9.09
C ILE A 188 9.68 -24.99 8.33
N LEU A 189 10.20 -23.78 8.56
CA LEU A 189 11.43 -23.31 7.91
C LEU A 189 12.65 -24.17 8.27
N THR A 190 12.79 -24.53 9.55
CA THR A 190 13.89 -25.38 10.03
C THR A 190 13.85 -26.75 9.38
N ASN A 191 12.65 -27.35 9.24
CA ASN A 191 12.48 -28.62 8.56
C ASN A 191 12.68 -28.52 7.04
N TRP A 192 12.47 -27.35 6.45
CA TRP A 192 12.70 -27.12 5.03
C TRP A 192 14.16 -26.97 4.64
N LEU A 193 15.00 -26.50 5.58
CA LEU A 193 16.45 -26.28 5.42
C LEU A 193 17.31 -27.52 5.66
N LYS A 194 16.75 -28.57 6.26
CA LYS A 194 17.37 -29.90 6.35
C LYS A 194 17.34 -30.58 4.98
#